data_AF-A0A250V8L0-F1
#
_entry.id   AF-A0A250V8L0-F1
#
_cell.length_a   1.000
_cell.length_b   1.000
_cell.length_c   1.000
_cell.angle_alpha   90.00
_cell.angle_beta   90.00
_cell.angle_gamma   90.00
#
_symmetry.space_group_name_H-M   'P 1'
#
loop_
_entity.id
_entity.type
_entity.pdbx_description
1 polymer ?
#
loop_
_entity_poly.entity_id
_entity_poly.type
_entity_poly.pdbx_seq_one_letter_code
_entity_poly.pdbx_strand_id
1 'polypeptide(L)'
;MVSKKNHDVTAAVLTPSGDFRSDWSGAAGEKYTVPVPSHAGLSGSTALRMVAGARESGARGVLVIPLDPALGDMTAAEAPLSTEALLALVTGQDDRSGLLLVADNLCGALLLRPGYALVAGTEEFMRGAMPEGADQAKTEFQRYARKVRSGAKAPDIAAVAAEFPPLTRTWKTPRDVPPTSQYGHQLELMRQLVTGAIDGPLFARQWLEARRRSMDAGERVGNALITALDEVFYALEDYSIDPSLRDEDDLTDEELRERVADALARLE
;
A
#
# COMPACT_ATOMS: atom_id res chain seq x y z
N MET A 1 2.93 21.28 -24.59
CA MET A 1 3.35 20.98 -23.20
C MET A 1 4.62 21.79 -22.94
N VAL A 2 4.66 22.61 -21.89
CA VAL A 2 5.89 23.36 -21.56
C VAL A 2 6.96 22.35 -21.14
N SER A 3 8.13 22.40 -21.77
CA SER A 3 9.28 21.57 -21.43
C SER A 3 9.72 21.89 -20.00
N LYS A 4 9.65 20.92 -19.08
CA LYS A 4 10.09 21.09 -17.68
C LYS A 4 11.58 20.78 -17.56
N LYS A 5 12.35 21.61 -16.87
CA LYS A 5 13.76 21.32 -16.58
C LYS A 5 13.86 20.34 -15.41
N ASN A 6 14.96 19.58 -15.35
CA ASN A 6 15.22 18.64 -14.27
C ASN A 6 15.14 19.35 -12.91
N HIS A 7 15.81 20.49 -12.75
CA HIS A 7 15.80 21.21 -11.48
C HIS A 7 14.41 21.72 -11.08
N ASP A 8 13.56 22.12 -12.03
CA ASP A 8 12.19 22.56 -11.74
C ASP A 8 11.36 21.42 -11.15
N VAL A 9 11.43 20.24 -11.78
CA VAL A 9 10.71 19.06 -11.31
C VAL A 9 11.26 18.57 -9.97
N THR A 10 12.59 18.55 -9.83
CA THR A 10 13.25 18.20 -8.56
C THR A 10 12.82 19.14 -7.44
N ALA A 11 12.84 20.47 -7.65
CA ALA A 11 12.46 21.44 -6.62
C ALA A 11 10.98 21.39 -6.25
N ALA A 12 10.11 20.96 -7.18
CA ALA A 12 8.69 20.77 -6.94
C ALA A 12 8.39 19.54 -6.06
N VAL A 13 9.23 18.51 -6.12
CA VAL A 13 9.01 17.19 -5.51
C VAL A 13 9.88 16.92 -4.28
N LEU A 14 11.13 17.39 -4.30
CA LEU A 14 12.13 17.14 -3.27
C LEU A 14 12.51 18.41 -2.49
N THR A 15 12.87 18.22 -1.22
CA THR A 15 13.53 19.23 -0.39
C THR A 15 14.98 19.44 -0.85
N PRO A 16 15.66 20.50 -0.41
CA PRO A 16 17.10 20.66 -0.64
C PRO A 16 17.96 19.52 -0.04
N SER A 17 17.46 18.81 0.98
CA SER A 17 18.11 17.61 1.53
C SER A 17 17.93 16.36 0.64
N GLY A 18 17.06 16.44 -0.38
CA GLY A 18 16.77 15.34 -1.29
C GLY A 18 15.66 14.41 -0.81
N ASP A 19 14.88 14.80 0.20
CA ASP A 19 13.74 14.04 0.70
C ASP A 19 12.45 14.48 0.00
N PHE A 20 11.42 13.65 0.02
CA PHE A 20 10.12 14.08 -0.52
C PHE A 20 9.54 15.23 0.30
N ARG A 21 9.07 16.27 -0.39
CA ARG A 21 8.34 17.35 0.26
C ARG A 21 6.97 16.87 0.72
N SER A 22 6.61 17.18 1.95
CA SER A 22 5.24 16.96 2.44
C SER A 22 4.21 17.86 1.74
N ASP A 23 4.66 19.00 1.22
CA ASP A 23 3.85 20.01 0.54
C ASP A 23 4.08 20.03 -0.98
N TRP A 24 4.59 18.94 -1.56
CA TRP A 24 4.97 18.93 -2.98
C TRP A 24 3.81 19.44 -3.84
N SER A 25 4.10 20.39 -4.72
CA SER A 25 3.10 21.14 -5.47
C SER A 25 2.59 20.34 -6.67
N GLY A 26 1.28 20.38 -6.96
CA GLY A 26 0.72 19.95 -8.25
C GLY A 26 -0.31 18.83 -8.26
N ALA A 27 -0.57 18.18 -7.13
CA ALA A 27 -1.67 17.21 -6.98
C ALA A 27 -2.39 17.40 -5.64
N ALA A 28 -3.73 17.43 -5.67
CA ALA A 28 -4.56 17.43 -4.48
C ALA A 28 -4.46 16.08 -3.74
N GLY A 29 -4.59 16.10 -2.42
CA GLY A 29 -4.53 14.90 -1.58
C GLY A 29 -3.24 14.82 -0.74
N GLU A 30 -3.40 14.22 0.44
CA GLU A 30 -2.28 13.88 1.32
C GLU A 30 -1.41 12.82 0.64
N LYS A 31 -0.09 12.94 0.82
CA LYS A 31 0.88 12.01 0.25
C LYS A 31 1.68 11.38 1.36
N TYR A 32 2.00 10.11 1.18
CA TYR A 32 2.82 9.37 2.13
C TYR A 32 3.90 8.59 1.40
N THR A 33 4.95 8.24 2.15
CA THR A 33 6.14 7.59 1.61
C THR A 33 6.28 6.18 2.14
N VAL A 34 6.72 5.27 1.27
CA VAL A 34 6.95 3.85 1.56
C VAL A 34 8.29 3.44 0.97
N PRO A 35 9.22 2.89 1.77
CA PRO A 35 10.45 2.33 1.25
C PRO A 35 10.19 0.95 0.64
N VAL A 36 10.87 0.64 -0.46
CA VAL A 36 10.86 -0.68 -1.08
C VAL A 36 12.29 -1.16 -1.39
N PRO A 37 12.54 -2.48 -1.34
CA PRO A 37 13.83 -3.03 -1.75
C PRO A 37 14.09 -2.72 -3.23
N SER A 38 15.27 -2.19 -3.53
CA SER A 38 15.74 -2.01 -4.91
C SER A 38 17.20 -2.43 -4.99
N HIS A 39 17.47 -3.54 -5.65
CA HIS A 39 18.83 -3.95 -5.93
C HIS A 39 19.39 -3.07 -7.06
N ALA A 40 20.60 -2.52 -6.86
CA ALA A 40 21.39 -1.72 -7.82
C ALA A 40 20.63 -1.20 -9.06
N GLY A 41 20.20 0.06 -9.02
CA GLY A 41 19.48 0.72 -10.10
C GLY A 41 17.96 0.48 -10.06
N LEU A 42 17.30 0.72 -11.20
CA LEU A 42 15.87 0.51 -11.37
C LEU A 42 15.59 -0.96 -11.75
N SER A 43 15.02 -1.74 -10.83
CA SER A 43 14.57 -3.10 -11.14
C SER A 43 13.24 -3.09 -11.92
N GLY A 44 12.94 -4.19 -12.62
CA GLY A 44 11.66 -4.36 -13.30
C GLY A 44 10.45 -4.29 -12.37
N SER A 45 10.56 -4.81 -11.14
CA SER A 45 9.50 -4.69 -10.13
C SER A 45 9.28 -3.24 -9.70
N THR A 46 10.36 -2.48 -9.49
CA THR A 46 10.30 -1.07 -9.10
C THR A 46 9.74 -0.20 -10.22
N ALA A 47 10.14 -0.46 -11.47
CA ALA A 47 9.59 0.17 -12.66
C ALA A 47 8.08 -0.13 -12.83
N LEU A 48 7.67 -1.39 -12.60
CA LEU A 48 6.26 -1.78 -12.65
C LEU A 48 5.42 -1.00 -11.63
N ARG A 49 5.90 -0.85 -10.39
CA ARG A 49 5.21 -0.06 -9.35
C ARG A 49 4.99 1.39 -9.79
N MET A 50 6.02 2.02 -10.35
CA MET A 50 5.93 3.39 -10.86
C MET A 50 4.88 3.52 -11.97
N VAL A 51 4.91 2.61 -12.95
CA VAL A 51 3.96 2.61 -14.08
C VAL A 51 2.53 2.31 -13.63
N ALA A 52 2.34 1.35 -12.72
CA ALA A 52 1.03 0.97 -12.21
C ALA A 52 0.40 2.11 -11.39
N GLY A 53 1.15 2.72 -10.48
CA GLY A 53 0.66 3.89 -9.72
C GLY A 53 0.36 5.09 -10.60
N ALA A 54 1.23 5.37 -11.57
CA ALA A 54 1.00 6.45 -12.53
C ALA A 54 -0.30 6.22 -13.32
N ARG A 55 -0.52 5.00 -13.81
CA ARG A 55 -1.76 4.63 -14.52
C ARG A 55 -3.00 4.79 -13.65
N GLU A 56 -2.96 4.26 -12.42
CA GLU A 56 -4.09 4.33 -11.48
C GLU A 56 -4.47 5.78 -11.16
N SER A 57 -3.49 6.67 -11.03
CA SER A 57 -3.72 8.11 -10.78
C SER A 57 -4.11 8.92 -12.02
N GLY A 58 -4.22 8.30 -13.21
CA GLY A 58 -4.57 8.97 -14.46
C GLY A 58 -3.44 9.78 -15.11
N ALA A 59 -2.18 9.50 -14.76
CA ALA A 59 -1.02 10.06 -15.46
C ALA A 59 -0.96 9.58 -16.92
N ARG A 60 -0.24 10.30 -17.79
CA ARG A 60 -0.03 9.89 -19.18
C ARG A 60 1.39 9.39 -19.45
N GLY A 61 2.32 9.74 -18.58
CA GLY A 61 3.72 9.36 -18.67
C GLY A 61 4.45 9.48 -17.34
N VAL A 62 5.72 9.09 -17.38
CA VAL A 62 6.66 9.22 -16.27
C VAL A 62 7.80 10.13 -16.71
N LEU A 63 8.01 11.21 -15.95
CA LEU A 63 9.19 12.05 -16.06
C LEU A 63 10.38 11.34 -15.39
N VAL A 64 11.52 11.30 -16.08
CA VAL A 64 12.76 10.68 -15.62
C VAL A 64 13.80 11.77 -15.42
N ILE A 65 14.20 11.96 -14.16
CA ILE A 65 15.04 13.08 -13.71
C ILE A 65 16.30 12.52 -13.05
N PRO A 66 17.47 12.58 -13.73
CA PRO A 66 18.75 12.36 -13.09
C PRO A 66 18.98 13.41 -11.99
N LEU A 67 19.46 12.97 -10.82
CA LEU A 67 19.72 13.89 -9.70
C LEU A 67 21.16 14.44 -9.69
N ASP A 68 21.91 14.23 -10.78
CA ASP A 68 23.20 14.87 -10.99
C ASP A 68 22.99 16.39 -11.21
N PRO A 69 23.56 17.27 -10.36
CA PRO A 69 23.43 18.72 -10.50
C PRO A 69 23.89 19.24 -11.87
N ALA A 70 24.87 18.58 -12.52
CA ALA A 70 25.34 18.97 -13.85
C ALA A 70 24.27 18.81 -14.95
N LEU A 71 23.24 17.99 -14.69
CA LEU A 71 22.12 17.73 -15.60
C LEU A 71 20.89 18.57 -15.25
N GLY A 72 20.97 19.48 -14.29
CA GLY A 72 19.82 20.26 -13.78
C GLY A 72 19.13 21.14 -14.85
N ASP A 73 19.88 21.69 -15.79
CA ASP A 73 19.36 22.53 -16.88
C ASP A 73 18.87 21.73 -18.10
N MET A 74 19.02 20.40 -18.07
CA MET A 74 18.45 19.54 -19.10
C MET A 74 16.94 19.44 -18.95
N THR A 75 16.27 19.24 -20.07
CA THR A 75 14.85 18.92 -20.10
C THR A 75 14.63 17.52 -19.53
N ALA A 76 13.63 17.37 -18.65
CA ALA A 76 13.23 16.07 -18.12
C ALA A 76 12.84 15.14 -19.26
N ALA A 77 13.40 13.94 -19.27
CA ALA A 77 13.02 12.91 -20.22
C ALA A 77 11.64 12.36 -19.84
N GLU A 78 10.83 11.98 -20.83
CA GLU A 78 9.49 11.44 -20.61
C GLU A 78 9.42 10.03 -21.18
N ALA A 79 9.03 9.08 -20.35
CA ALA A 79 8.73 7.71 -20.75
C ALA A 79 7.20 7.54 -20.82
N PRO A 80 6.68 6.86 -21.86
CA PRO A 80 5.29 6.40 -21.84
C PRO A 80 5.07 5.41 -20.67
N LEU A 81 3.81 5.17 -20.30
CA LEU A 81 3.43 4.23 -19.22
C LEU A 81 3.65 2.75 -19.61
N SER A 82 4.91 2.38 -19.78
CA SER A 82 5.41 1.05 -20.09
C SER A 82 6.66 0.78 -19.27
N THR A 83 6.68 -0.36 -18.58
CA THR A 83 7.83 -0.83 -17.81
C THR A 83 9.07 -0.96 -18.70
N GLU A 84 8.91 -1.47 -19.91
CA GLU A 84 10.01 -1.64 -20.88
C GLU A 84 10.58 -0.30 -21.32
N ALA A 85 9.72 0.66 -21.66
CA ALA A 85 10.15 1.98 -22.11
C ALA A 85 10.88 2.73 -20.99
N LEU A 86 10.39 2.61 -19.76
CA LEU A 86 11.02 3.21 -18.58
C LEU A 86 12.39 2.58 -18.30
N LEU A 87 12.50 1.25 -18.33
CA LEU A 87 13.78 0.55 -18.16
C LEU A 87 14.78 0.91 -19.26
N ALA A 88 14.35 0.95 -20.51
CA ALA A 88 15.21 1.33 -21.64
C ALA A 88 15.77 2.75 -21.49
N LEU A 89 14.97 3.69 -20.97
CA LEU A 89 15.37 5.08 -20.78
C LEU A 89 16.41 5.26 -19.66
N VAL A 90 16.37 4.41 -18.63
CA VAL A 90 17.30 4.49 -17.49
C VAL A 90 18.53 3.58 -17.66
N THR A 91 18.49 2.64 -18.59
CA THR A 91 19.59 1.71 -18.86
C THR A 91 20.83 2.48 -19.29
N GLY A 92 21.95 2.29 -18.57
CA GLY A 92 23.22 2.95 -18.86
C GLY A 92 23.40 4.33 -18.22
N GLN A 93 22.45 4.80 -17.39
CA GLN A 93 22.69 5.94 -16.50
C GLN A 93 23.58 5.52 -15.33
N ASP A 94 24.42 6.45 -14.87
CA ASP A 94 25.28 6.23 -13.70
C ASP A 94 24.44 6.26 -12.43
N ASP A 95 24.30 5.10 -11.78
CA ASP A 95 23.50 4.92 -10.55
C ASP A 95 24.03 5.73 -9.35
N ARG A 96 25.21 6.36 -9.46
CA ARG A 96 25.87 7.04 -8.33
C ARG A 96 25.15 8.29 -7.84
N SER A 97 24.48 9.03 -8.72
CA SER A 97 23.83 10.31 -8.35
C SER A 97 22.37 10.15 -7.92
N GLY A 98 21.79 8.97 -8.12
CA GLY A 98 20.37 8.70 -7.88
C GLY A 98 19.46 9.21 -9.01
N LEU A 99 18.23 8.70 -9.00
CA LEU A 99 17.24 8.97 -10.04
C LEU A 99 15.90 9.26 -9.39
N LEU A 100 15.20 10.28 -9.90
CA LEU A 100 13.82 10.58 -9.53
C LEU A 100 12.92 10.28 -10.73
N LEU A 101 11.88 9.48 -10.51
CA LEU A 101 10.81 9.19 -11.46
C LEU A 101 9.55 9.86 -10.94
N VAL A 102 8.82 10.61 -11.77
CA VAL A 102 7.63 11.35 -11.32
C VAL A 102 6.51 11.14 -12.33
N ALA A 103 5.31 10.82 -11.86
CA ALA A 103 4.13 10.80 -12.71
C ALA A 103 3.90 12.21 -13.27
N ASP A 104 3.55 12.35 -14.55
CA ASP A 104 3.44 13.66 -15.21
C ASP A 104 2.35 14.59 -14.61
N ASN A 105 1.35 13.99 -13.95
CA ASN A 105 0.32 14.64 -13.14
C ASN A 105 0.76 15.00 -11.71
N LEU A 106 1.99 14.66 -11.31
CA LEU A 106 2.56 14.88 -9.98
C LEU A 106 1.81 14.20 -8.83
N CYS A 107 0.99 13.17 -9.10
CA CYS A 107 0.29 12.41 -8.06
C CYS A 107 1.20 11.41 -7.34
N GLY A 108 2.33 11.04 -7.93
CA GLY A 108 3.30 10.14 -7.30
C GLY A 108 4.68 10.19 -7.92
N ALA A 109 5.64 9.68 -7.17
CA ALA A 109 7.05 9.68 -7.53
C ALA A 109 7.78 8.49 -6.89
N LEU A 110 8.91 8.13 -7.50
CA LEU A 110 9.82 7.10 -7.05
C LEU A 110 11.24 7.63 -7.06
N LEU A 111 11.89 7.57 -5.91
CA LEU A 111 13.25 8.06 -5.69
C LEU A 111 14.19 6.88 -5.49
N LEU A 112 15.06 6.62 -6.47
CA LEU A 112 16.07 5.57 -6.39
C LEU A 112 17.24 6.02 -5.52
N ARG A 113 17.65 5.13 -4.63
CA ARG A 113 18.80 5.26 -3.74
C ARG A 113 19.67 4.00 -3.84
N PRO A 114 20.94 4.07 -3.42
CA PRO A 114 21.76 2.87 -3.34
C PRO A 114 21.12 1.81 -2.42
N GLY A 115 20.64 0.72 -3.00
CA GLY A 115 20.07 -0.43 -2.29
C GLY A 115 18.58 -0.35 -1.93
N TYR A 116 17.89 0.76 -2.22
CA TYR A 116 16.44 0.87 -1.99
C TYR A 116 15.80 1.95 -2.85
N ALA A 117 14.48 2.00 -2.86
CA ALA A 117 13.74 3.12 -3.42
C ALA A 117 12.74 3.65 -2.39
N LEU A 118 12.43 4.93 -2.47
CA LEU A 118 11.29 5.53 -1.77
C LEU A 118 10.18 5.78 -2.80
N VAL A 119 8.99 5.28 -2.52
CA VAL A 119 7.80 5.53 -3.34
C VAL A 119 6.90 6.45 -2.54
N ALA A 120 6.45 7.55 -3.16
CA ALA A 120 5.55 8.49 -2.54
C ALA A 120 4.42 8.86 -3.50
N GLY A 121 3.23 9.14 -2.97
CA GLY A 121 2.13 9.60 -3.79
C GLY A 121 0.81 9.73 -3.03
N THR A 122 -0.23 10.14 -3.75
CA THR A 122 -1.62 10.16 -3.26
C THR A 122 -2.14 8.75 -3.05
N GLU A 123 -3.30 8.62 -2.41
CA GLU A 123 -3.96 7.32 -2.19
C GLU A 123 -4.16 6.55 -3.50
N GLU A 124 -4.62 7.20 -4.56
CA GLU A 124 -4.86 6.58 -5.88
C GLU A 124 -3.56 6.07 -6.49
N PHE A 125 -2.50 6.89 -6.47
CA PHE A 125 -1.20 6.45 -6.97
C PHE A 125 -0.67 5.25 -6.17
N MET A 126 -0.78 5.31 -4.84
CA MET A 126 -0.26 4.26 -3.97
C MET A 126 -1.05 2.96 -4.08
N ARG A 127 -2.36 3.02 -4.34
CA ARG A 127 -3.20 1.85 -4.64
C ARG A 127 -2.69 1.07 -5.85
N GLY A 128 -2.29 1.78 -6.91
CA GLY A 128 -1.68 1.15 -8.09
C GLY A 128 -0.24 0.71 -7.87
N ALA A 129 0.57 1.51 -7.16
CA ALA A 129 1.99 1.22 -6.94
C ALA A 129 2.27 0.12 -5.89
N MET A 130 1.35 -0.07 -4.96
CA MET A 130 1.44 -1.00 -3.83
C MET A 130 0.12 -1.77 -3.70
N PRO A 131 -0.22 -2.67 -4.63
CA PRO A 131 -1.46 -3.45 -4.56
C PRO A 131 -1.55 -4.30 -3.29
N GLU A 132 -0.41 -4.66 -2.69
CA GLU A 132 -0.31 -5.36 -1.41
C GLU A 132 -0.49 -4.46 -0.18
N GLY A 133 -0.56 -3.15 -0.37
CA GLY A 133 -0.67 -2.14 0.67
C GLY A 133 0.67 -1.61 1.18
N ALA A 134 0.65 -0.35 1.63
CA ALA A 134 1.82 0.37 2.13
C ALA A 134 2.50 -0.31 3.35
N ASP A 135 1.70 -0.92 4.23
CA ASP A 135 2.20 -1.58 5.44
C ASP A 135 2.95 -2.89 5.13
N GLN A 136 2.44 -3.65 4.16
CA GLN A 136 3.11 -4.87 3.70
C GLN A 136 4.47 -4.53 3.09
N ALA A 137 4.55 -3.49 2.25
CA ALA A 137 5.81 -3.01 1.68
C ALA A 137 6.81 -2.58 2.77
N LYS A 138 6.37 -1.84 3.81
CA LYS A 138 7.21 -1.51 4.98
C LYS A 138 7.69 -2.76 5.74
N THR A 139 6.83 -3.77 5.88
CA THR A 139 7.18 -5.05 6.52
C THR A 139 8.25 -5.79 5.72
N GLU A 140 8.10 -5.88 4.40
CA GLU A 140 9.09 -6.48 3.51
C GLU A 140 10.41 -5.72 3.55
N PHE A 141 10.35 -4.38 3.55
CA PHE A 141 11.53 -3.54 3.66
C PHE A 141 12.27 -3.75 4.99
N GLN A 142 11.57 -3.91 6.11
CA GLN A 142 12.22 -4.26 7.38
C GLN A 142 12.91 -5.62 7.34
N ARG A 143 12.29 -6.64 6.72
CA ARG A 143 12.92 -7.95 6.54
C ARG A 143 14.17 -7.85 5.68
N TYR A 144 14.09 -7.08 4.60
CA TYR A 144 15.21 -6.76 3.73
C TYR A 144 16.35 -6.07 4.50
N ALA A 145 16.05 -5.01 5.27
CA ALA A 145 17.02 -4.29 6.08
C ALA A 145 17.76 -5.22 7.08
N ARG A 146 17.03 -6.13 7.74
CA ARG A 146 17.65 -7.15 8.63
C ARG A 146 18.60 -8.08 7.88
N LYS A 147 18.24 -8.50 6.67
CA LYS A 147 19.05 -9.40 5.83
C LYS A 147 20.30 -8.72 5.27
N VAL A 148 20.26 -7.42 5.00
CA VAL A 148 21.41 -6.66 4.47
C VAL A 148 22.34 -6.19 5.58
N ARG A 149 21.80 -5.90 6.79
CA ARG A 149 22.57 -5.50 7.97
C ARG A 149 23.63 -6.52 8.39
N SER A 150 23.40 -7.82 8.16
CA SER A 150 24.38 -8.87 8.43
C SER A 150 25.60 -8.85 7.50
N GLY A 151 25.60 -8.04 6.43
CA GLY A 151 26.69 -7.90 5.45
C GLY A 151 27.58 -6.66 5.61
N ALA A 152 27.47 -5.90 6.71
CA ALA A 152 28.33 -4.77 7.08
C ALA A 152 28.40 -3.53 6.14
N LYS A 153 27.49 -3.39 5.14
CA LYS A 153 27.62 -2.33 4.10
C LYS A 153 26.46 -1.34 3.97
N ALA A 154 25.47 -1.30 4.86
CA ALA A 154 24.31 -0.43 4.65
C ALA A 154 23.68 0.13 5.94
N PRO A 155 24.37 1.04 6.65
CA PRO A 155 23.79 1.74 7.81
C PRO A 155 22.52 2.54 7.43
N ASP A 156 22.50 3.13 6.23
CA ASP A 156 21.38 3.97 5.77
C ASP A 156 20.08 3.19 5.61
N ILE A 157 20.13 1.94 5.11
CA ILE A 157 18.94 1.09 4.94
C ILE A 157 18.30 0.76 6.31
N ALA A 158 19.11 0.56 7.34
CA ALA A 158 18.61 0.30 8.69
C ALA A 158 17.96 1.55 9.31
N ALA A 159 18.54 2.74 9.06
CA ALA A 159 17.96 4.01 9.50
C ALA A 159 16.61 4.27 8.81
N VAL A 160 16.53 4.11 7.49
CA VAL A 160 15.29 4.24 6.70
C VAL A 160 14.24 3.24 7.19
N ALA A 161 14.60 1.98 7.45
CA ALA A 161 13.65 1.00 7.98
C ALA A 161 13.12 1.33 9.38
N ALA A 162 13.86 2.12 10.16
CA ALA A 162 13.44 2.61 11.47
C ALA A 162 12.58 3.88 11.37
N GLU A 163 12.81 4.72 10.36
CA GLU A 163 11.99 5.91 10.05
C GLU A 163 10.62 5.54 9.50
N PHE A 164 10.54 4.45 8.73
CA PHE A 164 9.29 3.93 8.14
C PHE A 164 8.90 2.58 8.76
N PRO A 165 8.59 2.50 10.07
CA PRO A 165 8.13 1.26 10.65
C PRO A 165 6.78 0.88 10.01
N PRO A 166 6.54 -0.42 9.74
CA PRO A 166 5.19 -0.87 9.46
C PRO A 166 4.32 -0.50 10.66
N LEU A 167 3.13 -0.01 10.36
CA LEU A 167 2.11 0.41 11.30
C LEU A 167 1.72 -0.71 12.25
N THR A 168 1.83 -2.00 11.85
CA THR A 168 1.12 -3.04 12.58
C THR A 168 1.96 -4.16 13.17
N ARG A 169 2.04 -4.08 14.49
CA ARG A 169 2.06 -5.20 15.44
C ARG A 169 0.96 -6.20 15.05
N THR A 170 1.33 -7.34 14.46
CA THR A 170 0.38 -8.43 14.19
C THR A 170 -0.26 -8.90 15.49
N TRP A 171 -1.57 -8.70 15.65
CA TRP A 171 -2.30 -9.20 16.81
C TRP A 171 -2.51 -10.70 16.64
N LYS A 172 -1.94 -11.49 17.55
CA LYS A 172 -1.97 -12.96 17.44
C LYS A 172 -3.26 -13.55 18.00
N THR A 173 -3.87 -12.87 18.96
CA THR A 173 -5.09 -13.33 19.62
C THR A 173 -6.17 -12.25 19.54
N PRO A 174 -7.47 -12.61 19.57
CA PRO A 174 -8.55 -11.63 19.57
C PRO A 174 -8.49 -10.65 20.74
N ARG A 175 -7.94 -11.08 21.88
CA ARG A 175 -7.78 -10.24 23.09
C ARG A 175 -6.74 -9.14 22.90
N ASP A 176 -5.81 -9.30 21.96
CA ASP A 176 -4.80 -8.30 21.64
C ASP A 176 -5.34 -7.23 20.68
N VAL A 177 -6.49 -7.46 20.04
CA VAL A 177 -7.09 -6.56 19.06
C VAL A 177 -7.78 -5.40 19.80
N PRO A 178 -7.36 -4.14 19.58
CA PRO A 178 -8.02 -3.00 20.20
C PRO A 178 -9.49 -2.91 19.78
N PRO A 179 -10.44 -2.64 20.69
CA PRO A 179 -11.85 -2.46 20.32
C PRO A 179 -12.11 -1.33 19.32
N THR A 180 -11.21 -0.35 19.26
CA THR A 180 -11.27 0.79 18.34
C THR A 180 -10.73 0.49 16.94
N SER A 181 -10.15 -0.70 16.72
CA SER A 181 -9.63 -1.13 15.42
C SER A 181 -10.76 -1.67 14.53
N GLN A 182 -10.54 -1.74 13.22
CA GLN A 182 -11.51 -2.30 12.28
C GLN A 182 -11.70 -3.80 12.47
N TYR A 183 -10.65 -4.55 12.81
CA TYR A 183 -10.79 -5.94 13.27
C TYR A 183 -11.50 -6.05 14.62
N GLY A 184 -11.27 -5.12 15.54
CA GLY A 184 -12.00 -5.05 16.82
C GLY A 184 -13.50 -4.86 16.59
N HIS A 185 -13.86 -4.01 15.63
CA HIS A 185 -15.25 -3.80 15.22
C HIS A 185 -15.85 -5.04 14.55
N GLN A 186 -15.13 -5.72 13.65
CA GLN A 186 -15.57 -7.00 13.05
C GLN A 186 -15.87 -8.07 14.12
N LEU A 187 -14.97 -8.24 15.09
CA LEU A 187 -15.16 -9.18 16.20
C LEU A 187 -16.36 -8.83 17.07
N GLU A 188 -16.59 -7.54 17.31
CA GLU A 188 -17.75 -7.08 18.07
C GLU A 188 -19.06 -7.34 17.33
N LEU A 189 -19.11 -7.07 16.03
CA LEU A 189 -20.27 -7.39 15.19
C LEU A 189 -20.59 -8.89 15.20
N MET A 190 -19.57 -9.75 15.18
CA MET A 190 -19.75 -11.20 15.29
C MET A 190 -20.41 -11.56 16.63
N ARG A 191 -19.98 -10.97 17.75
CA ARG A 191 -20.60 -11.21 19.07
C ARG A 191 -22.03 -10.70 19.14
N GLN A 192 -22.30 -9.54 18.54
CA GLN A 192 -23.64 -8.96 18.50
C GLN A 192 -24.61 -9.84 17.69
N LEU A 193 -24.17 -10.42 16.57
CA LEU A 193 -24.99 -11.36 15.82
C LEU A 193 -25.29 -12.62 16.63
N VAL A 194 -24.27 -13.23 17.25
CA VAL A 194 -24.41 -14.47 18.04
C VAL A 194 -25.33 -14.27 19.25
N THR A 195 -25.27 -13.11 19.89
CA THR A 195 -26.16 -12.77 21.01
C THR A 195 -27.56 -12.33 20.57
N GLY A 196 -27.81 -12.18 19.25
CA GLY A 196 -29.07 -11.70 18.70
C GLY A 196 -29.31 -10.20 18.88
N ALA A 197 -28.27 -9.43 19.21
CA ALA A 197 -28.36 -7.97 19.35
C ALA A 197 -28.52 -7.24 18.01
N ILE A 198 -28.08 -7.85 16.91
CA ILE A 198 -28.29 -7.39 15.53
C ILE A 198 -28.78 -8.56 14.66
N ASP A 199 -29.53 -8.23 13.60
CA ASP A 199 -29.99 -9.20 12.60
C ASP A 199 -28.93 -9.48 11.51
N GLY A 200 -29.17 -10.52 10.71
CA GLY A 200 -28.26 -10.93 9.63
C GLY A 200 -27.97 -9.81 8.61
N PRO A 201 -28.98 -9.09 8.09
CA PRO A 201 -28.76 -8.04 7.10
C PRO A 201 -27.95 -6.86 7.65
N LEU A 202 -28.19 -6.44 8.89
CA LEU A 202 -27.43 -5.37 9.53
C LEU A 202 -25.99 -5.80 9.78
N PHE A 203 -25.78 -7.02 10.29
CA PHE A 203 -24.46 -7.61 10.47
C PHE A 203 -23.68 -7.63 9.16
N ALA A 204 -24.25 -8.19 8.09
CA ALA A 204 -23.58 -8.36 6.80
C ALA A 204 -23.06 -7.01 6.24
N ARG A 205 -23.91 -5.98 6.24
CA ARG A 205 -23.53 -4.64 5.76
C ARG A 205 -22.39 -4.03 6.57
N GLN A 206 -22.51 -4.02 7.89
CA GLN A 206 -21.53 -3.39 8.76
C GLN A 206 -20.21 -4.17 8.78
N TRP A 207 -20.27 -5.50 8.74
CA TRP A 207 -19.09 -6.35 8.79
C TRP A 207 -18.28 -6.25 7.48
N LEU A 208 -18.94 -6.26 6.30
CA LEU A 208 -18.27 -6.05 5.01
C LEU A 208 -17.64 -4.66 4.90
N GLU A 209 -18.30 -3.63 5.44
CA GLU A 209 -17.74 -2.28 5.52
C GLU A 209 -16.50 -2.24 6.42
N ALA A 210 -16.57 -2.83 7.62
CA ALA A 210 -15.45 -2.92 8.54
C ALA A 210 -14.27 -3.70 7.94
N ARG A 211 -14.55 -4.78 7.19
CA ARG A 211 -13.52 -5.55 6.47
C ARG A 211 -12.80 -4.71 5.43
N ARG A 212 -13.53 -3.97 4.60
CA ARG A 212 -12.95 -3.03 3.63
C ARG A 212 -12.07 -1.98 4.31
N ARG A 213 -12.59 -1.33 5.37
CA ARG A 213 -11.81 -0.35 6.15
C ARG A 213 -10.58 -0.96 6.80
N SER A 214 -10.62 -2.22 7.21
CA SER A 214 -9.45 -2.91 7.79
C SER A 214 -8.34 -3.11 6.76
N MET A 215 -8.70 -3.40 5.50
CA MET A 215 -7.75 -3.49 4.39
C MET A 215 -7.17 -2.12 4.05
N ASP A 216 -8.01 -1.07 4.01
CA ASP A 216 -7.57 0.30 3.75
C ASP A 216 -6.65 0.83 4.87
N ALA A 217 -6.95 0.49 6.12
CA ALA A 217 -6.14 0.84 7.29
C ALA A 217 -4.84 0.02 7.40
N GLY A 218 -4.70 -1.04 6.60
CA GLY A 218 -3.55 -1.94 6.64
C GLY A 218 -3.39 -2.71 7.95
N GLU A 219 -4.48 -2.92 8.71
CA GLU A 219 -4.42 -3.67 9.96
C GLU A 219 -3.98 -5.13 9.70
N ARG A 220 -3.29 -5.75 10.66
CA ARG A 220 -2.80 -7.15 10.52
C ARG A 220 -3.12 -8.00 11.71
N VAL A 221 -3.68 -9.17 11.43
CA VAL A 221 -4.01 -10.21 12.40
C VAL A 221 -3.24 -11.49 12.11
N GLY A 222 -3.07 -12.34 13.14
CA GLY A 222 -2.43 -13.64 13.00
C GLY A 222 -3.28 -14.63 12.19
N ASN A 223 -2.65 -15.72 11.73
CA ASN A 223 -3.28 -16.71 10.84
C ASN A 223 -4.60 -17.27 11.37
N ALA A 224 -4.71 -17.59 12.67
CA ALA A 224 -5.96 -18.12 13.22
C ALA A 224 -7.11 -17.11 13.10
N LEU A 225 -6.81 -15.83 13.35
CA LEU A 225 -7.80 -14.76 13.30
C LEU A 225 -8.20 -14.42 11.87
N ILE A 226 -7.25 -14.36 10.91
CA ILE A 226 -7.61 -14.15 9.51
C ILE A 226 -8.46 -15.31 8.96
N THR A 227 -8.14 -16.56 9.31
CA THR A 227 -8.91 -17.72 8.87
C THR A 227 -10.37 -17.65 9.35
N ALA A 228 -10.60 -17.34 10.63
CA ALA A 228 -11.96 -17.21 11.15
C ALA A 228 -12.74 -16.06 10.47
N LEU A 229 -12.07 -14.93 10.20
CA LEU A 229 -12.70 -13.81 9.50
C LEU A 229 -12.97 -14.13 8.02
N ASP A 230 -12.10 -14.89 7.35
CA ASP A 230 -12.31 -15.33 5.97
C ASP A 230 -13.49 -16.30 5.87
N GLU A 231 -13.67 -17.19 6.83
CA GLU A 231 -14.85 -18.05 6.90
C GLU A 231 -16.15 -17.26 7.05
N VAL A 232 -16.15 -16.20 7.88
CA VAL A 232 -17.30 -15.29 7.98
C VAL A 232 -17.53 -14.56 6.66
N PHE A 233 -16.47 -14.13 5.98
CA PHE A 233 -16.58 -13.51 4.66
C PHE A 233 -17.23 -14.46 3.65
N TYR A 234 -16.78 -15.72 3.58
CA TYR A 234 -17.39 -16.73 2.70
C TYR A 234 -18.84 -17.04 3.07
N ALA A 235 -19.16 -17.10 4.37
CA ALA A 235 -20.55 -17.24 4.80
C ALA A 235 -21.42 -16.06 4.35
N LEU A 236 -20.86 -14.84 4.28
CA LEU A 236 -21.55 -13.67 3.75
C LEU A 236 -21.69 -13.66 2.23
N GLU A 237 -20.84 -14.39 1.49
CA GLU A 237 -21.03 -14.59 0.04
C GLU A 237 -22.21 -15.52 -0.25
N ASP A 238 -22.45 -16.50 0.63
CA ASP A 238 -23.59 -17.41 0.57
C ASP A 238 -24.87 -16.82 1.20
N TYR A 239 -24.84 -15.58 1.71
CA TYR A 239 -25.94 -14.96 2.44
C TYR A 239 -26.57 -13.79 1.68
N SER A 240 -27.86 -13.88 1.40
CA SER A 240 -28.62 -12.78 0.79
C SER A 240 -28.98 -11.70 1.82
N ILE A 241 -28.29 -10.55 1.71
CA ILE A 241 -28.53 -9.35 2.54
C ILE A 241 -29.94 -8.80 2.37
N ASP A 242 -30.54 -8.96 1.18
CA ASP A 242 -31.94 -8.64 0.94
C ASP A 242 -32.77 -9.93 0.99
N PRO A 243 -33.58 -10.15 2.04
CA PRO A 243 -34.39 -11.36 2.17
C PRO A 243 -35.37 -11.59 1.02
N SER A 244 -35.72 -10.53 0.26
CA SER A 244 -36.60 -10.64 -0.89
C SER A 244 -35.93 -11.20 -2.15
N LEU A 245 -34.60 -11.18 -2.19
CA LEU A 245 -33.76 -11.70 -3.27
C LEU A 245 -33.14 -13.06 -2.94
N ARG A 246 -33.49 -13.64 -1.80
CA ARG A 246 -32.90 -14.87 -1.29
C ARG A 246 -33.32 -16.09 -2.13
N ASP A 247 -32.33 -16.83 -2.61
CA ASP A 247 -32.51 -18.12 -3.29
C ASP A 247 -32.67 -19.27 -2.27
N GLU A 248 -33.11 -20.45 -2.74
CA GLU A 248 -33.33 -21.62 -1.86
C GLU A 248 -32.04 -22.14 -1.22
N ASP A 249 -30.90 -21.94 -1.89
CA ASP A 249 -29.58 -22.40 -1.44
C ASP A 249 -28.84 -21.37 -0.57
N ASP A 250 -29.37 -20.14 -0.45
CA ASP A 250 -28.77 -19.08 0.36
C ASP A 250 -28.94 -19.34 1.86
N LEU A 251 -27.98 -18.87 2.65
CA LEU A 251 -28.05 -18.97 4.09
C LEU A 251 -29.23 -18.21 4.68
N THR A 252 -29.83 -18.84 5.67
CA THR A 252 -30.73 -18.18 6.61
C THR A 252 -29.95 -17.36 7.65
N ASP A 253 -30.64 -16.42 8.32
CA ASP A 253 -30.09 -15.68 9.46
C ASP A 253 -29.61 -16.61 10.58
N GLU A 254 -30.28 -17.76 10.76
CA GLU A 254 -29.90 -18.75 11.77
C GLU A 254 -28.60 -19.46 11.39
N GLU A 255 -28.49 -19.95 10.15
CA GLU A 255 -27.27 -20.62 9.67
C GLU A 255 -26.07 -19.65 9.62
N LEU A 256 -26.31 -18.39 9.25
CA LEU A 256 -25.28 -17.36 9.33
C LEU A 256 -24.82 -17.17 10.78
N ARG A 257 -25.76 -17.09 11.74
CA ARG A 257 -25.43 -16.97 13.16
C ARG A 257 -24.65 -18.16 13.68
N GLU A 258 -25.03 -19.39 13.30
CA GLU A 258 -24.32 -20.61 13.66
C GLU A 258 -22.87 -20.61 13.12
N ARG A 259 -22.68 -20.27 11.83
CA ARG A 259 -21.34 -20.17 11.23
C ARG A 259 -20.47 -19.13 11.91
N VAL A 260 -21.04 -17.98 12.26
CA VAL A 260 -20.32 -16.91 12.99
C VAL A 260 -20.00 -17.34 14.42
N ALA A 261 -20.89 -18.08 15.09
CA ALA A 261 -20.64 -18.65 16.41
C ALA A 261 -19.49 -19.66 16.39
N ASP A 262 -19.45 -20.55 15.39
CA ASP A 262 -18.36 -21.52 15.21
C ASP A 262 -17.02 -20.85 14.91
N ALA A 263 -17.02 -19.77 14.13
CA ALA A 263 -15.83 -18.95 13.89
C ALA A 263 -15.33 -18.29 15.18
N LEU A 264 -16.23 -17.70 15.99
CA LEU A 264 -15.87 -17.10 17.28
C LEU A 264 -15.35 -18.12 18.29
N ALA A 265 -15.98 -19.30 18.41
CA ALA A 265 -15.60 -20.33 19.37
C ALA A 265 -14.16 -20.85 19.15
N ARG A 266 -13.67 -20.84 17.90
CA ARG A 266 -12.28 -21.22 17.57
C ARG A 266 -11.24 -20.17 17.94
N LEU A 267 -11.69 -18.95 18.25
CA LEU A 267 -10.84 -17.81 18.58
C LEU A 267 -10.67 -17.60 20.10
N GLU A 268 -11.54 -18.21 20.91
CA GLU A 268 -11.55 -18.13 22.38
C GLU A 268 -10.72 -19.23 23.05
#